data_AF-A0A143HEJ3-F1
#
_entry.id   AF-A0A143HEJ3-F1
#
_cell.length_a   1.000
_cell.length_b   1.000
_cell.length_c   1.000
_cell.angle_alpha   90.00
_cell.angle_beta   90.00
_cell.angle_gamma   90.00
#
_symmetry.space_group_name_H-M   'P 1'
#
loop_
_entity.id
_entity.type
_entity.pdbx_description
1 polymer ?
#
loop_
_entity_poly.entity_id
_entity_poly.type
_entity_poly.pdbx_seq_one_letter_code
_entity_poly.pdbx_strand_id
1 'polypeptide(L)'
;MFNLIRRDVILQKRQLLIFIPFILFFIIMDSHPALIFLIASIFIPFNTYAYDEKVETNILLNSLPYTRTEIIASRYLGAIVYMVLAIGVTSLALFAFNKPFTMIDIAIGSSLFLLFAAITFPLFYIFKPGYISAVVMISFLLLAAIGPAIVLFLAEHLTAITDFINSLSVPFLYIGATLLIMLIYLISWGTTTVIYKRKAF
;
A
#
# COMPACT_ATOMS: atom_id res chain seq x y z
N MET A 1 15.89 -13.41 -7.12
CA MET A 1 14.89 -12.36 -6.76
C MET A 1 15.08 -10.99 -7.39
N PHE A 2 16.28 -10.36 -7.37
CA PHE A 2 16.47 -8.98 -7.87
C PHE A 2 16.00 -8.77 -9.32
N ASN A 3 16.18 -9.79 -10.18
CA ASN A 3 15.70 -9.77 -11.57
C ASN A 3 14.18 -9.67 -11.69
N LEU A 4 13.40 -10.19 -10.73
CA LEU A 4 11.94 -10.06 -10.71
C LEU A 4 11.52 -8.61 -10.43
N ILE A 5 12.17 -7.98 -9.45
CA ILE A 5 11.94 -6.56 -9.13
C ILE A 5 12.35 -5.68 -10.31
N ARG A 6 13.51 -5.96 -10.94
CA ARG A 6 13.98 -5.22 -12.12
C ARG A 6 13.00 -5.34 -13.29
N ARG A 7 12.42 -6.52 -13.51
CA ARG A 7 11.37 -6.74 -14.53
C ARG A 7 10.18 -5.85 -14.26
N ASP A 8 9.69 -5.84 -13.01
CA ASP A 8 8.54 -5.03 -12.62
C ASP A 8 8.83 -3.53 -12.87
N VAL A 9 10.05 -3.05 -12.56
CA VAL A 9 10.46 -1.65 -12.85
C VAL A 9 10.41 -1.34 -14.35
N ILE A 10 10.88 -2.27 -15.19
CA ILE A 10 10.87 -2.08 -16.66
C ILE A 10 9.44 -2.00 -17.20
N LEU A 11 8.53 -2.84 -16.69
CA LEU A 11 7.11 -2.81 -17.05
C LEU A 11 6.43 -1.52 -16.57
N GLN A 12 6.84 -1.02 -15.41
CA GLN A 12 6.23 0.10 -14.73
C GLN A 12 6.77 1.48 -15.17
N LYS A 13 7.87 1.53 -15.92
CA LYS A 13 8.51 2.79 -16.36
C LYS A 13 7.57 3.77 -17.07
N ARG A 14 6.59 3.26 -17.84
CA ARG A 14 5.57 4.10 -18.50
C ARG A 14 4.51 4.60 -17.52
N GLN A 15 4.18 3.81 -16.51
CA GLN A 15 3.25 4.22 -15.46
C GLN A 15 3.86 5.30 -14.55
N LEU A 16 5.19 5.31 -14.38
CA LEU A 16 5.89 6.40 -13.69
C LEU A 16 5.68 7.77 -14.36
N LEU A 17 5.46 7.81 -15.68
CA LEU A 17 5.15 9.08 -16.37
C LEU A 17 3.72 9.56 -16.06
N ILE A 18 2.77 8.64 -15.87
CA ILE A 18 1.37 8.94 -15.51
C ILE A 18 1.24 9.27 -14.01
N PHE A 19 2.16 8.75 -13.20
CA PHE A 19 2.21 8.98 -11.76
C PHE A 19 2.39 10.46 -11.39
N ILE A 20 3.23 11.20 -12.13
CA ILE A 20 3.50 12.62 -11.88
C ILE A 20 2.23 13.47 -12.00
N PRO A 21 1.52 13.51 -13.15
CA PRO A 21 0.30 14.32 -13.27
C PRO A 21 -0.79 13.89 -12.28
N PHE A 22 -0.82 12.60 -11.91
CA PHE A 22 -1.75 12.10 -10.89
C PHE A 22 -1.48 12.69 -9.51
N ILE A 23 -0.22 12.74 -9.05
CA ILE A 23 0.13 13.41 -7.78
C ILE A 23 -0.14 14.92 -7.87
N LEU A 24 0.23 15.55 -8.98
CA LEU A 24 0.03 16.99 -9.18
C LEU A 24 -1.44 17.39 -9.03
N PHE A 25 -2.37 16.55 -9.51
CA PHE A 25 -3.80 16.77 -9.31
C PHE A 25 -4.16 16.93 -7.81
N PHE A 26 -3.68 16.05 -6.94
CA PHE A 26 -3.97 16.13 -5.50
C PHE A 26 -3.28 17.33 -4.83
N ILE A 27 -2.09 17.71 -5.30
CA ILE A 27 -1.38 18.91 -4.82
C ILE A 27 -2.17 20.18 -5.18
N ILE A 28 -2.69 20.26 -6.41
CA ILE A 28 -3.48 21.41 -6.89
C ILE A 28 -4.83 21.50 -6.17
N MET A 29 -5.44 20.36 -5.85
CA MET A 29 -6.69 20.28 -5.07
C MET A 29 -6.50 20.55 -3.57
N ASP A 30 -5.29 20.97 -3.16
CA ASP A 30 -4.94 21.29 -1.77
C ASP A 30 -5.29 20.17 -0.77
N SER A 31 -5.08 18.92 -1.19
CA SER A 31 -5.35 17.76 -0.34
C SER A 31 -4.33 17.65 0.80
N HIS A 32 -4.75 17.05 1.92
CA HIS A 32 -3.88 16.84 3.08
C HIS A 32 -2.61 16.03 2.71
N PRO A 33 -1.39 16.46 3.08
CA PRO A 33 -0.14 15.80 2.66
C PRO A 33 -0.10 14.29 2.95
N ALA A 34 -0.55 13.86 4.13
CA ALA A 34 -0.64 12.43 4.47
C ALA A 34 -1.47 11.61 3.47
N LEU A 35 -2.56 12.17 2.94
CA LEU A 35 -3.39 11.53 1.92
C LEU A 35 -2.67 11.46 0.57
N ILE A 36 -1.92 12.50 0.21
CA ILE A 36 -1.10 12.51 -1.01
C ILE A 36 -0.02 11.41 -0.94
N PHE A 37 0.67 11.27 0.21
CA PHE A 37 1.65 10.19 0.41
C PHE A 37 1.01 8.80 0.35
N LEU A 38 -0.18 8.62 0.93
CA LEU A 38 -0.94 7.36 0.86
C LEU A 38 -1.26 6.99 -0.58
N ILE A 39 -1.92 7.90 -1.31
CA ILE A 39 -2.35 7.66 -2.69
C ILE A 39 -1.15 7.42 -3.61
N ALA A 40 -0.09 8.21 -3.44
CA ALA A 40 1.16 8.03 -4.17
C ALA A 40 1.76 6.63 -3.94
N SER A 41 1.80 6.18 -2.68
CA SER A 41 2.36 4.88 -2.32
C SER A 41 1.50 3.71 -2.82
N ILE A 42 0.18 3.87 -2.91
CA ILE A 42 -0.74 2.85 -3.44
C ILE A 42 -0.60 2.71 -4.96
N PHE A 43 -0.47 3.83 -5.67
CA PHE A 43 -0.67 3.88 -7.13
C PHE A 43 0.19 2.85 -7.88
N ILE A 44 1.48 2.79 -7.56
CA ILE A 44 2.44 1.95 -8.28
C ILE A 44 2.21 0.45 -7.93
N PRO A 45 2.30 0.00 -6.67
CA PRO A 45 2.11 -1.41 -6.33
C PRO A 45 0.74 -1.96 -6.72
N PHE A 46 -0.33 -1.17 -6.55
CA PHE A 46 -1.69 -1.60 -6.88
C PHE A 46 -1.87 -1.79 -8.39
N ASN A 47 -1.38 -0.85 -9.21
CA ASN A 47 -1.43 -1.00 -10.66
C ASN A 47 -0.69 -2.27 -11.10
N THR A 48 0.46 -2.59 -10.51
CA THR A 48 1.19 -3.83 -10.83
C THR A 48 0.29 -5.06 -10.69
N TYR A 49 -0.42 -5.19 -9.55
CA TYR A 49 -1.36 -6.28 -9.34
C TYR A 49 -2.54 -6.27 -10.32
N ALA A 50 -3.11 -5.10 -10.62
CA ALA A 50 -4.22 -4.97 -11.56
C ALA A 50 -3.83 -5.32 -13.00
N TYR A 51 -2.59 -5.03 -13.42
CA TYR A 51 -2.07 -5.45 -14.72
C TYR A 51 -1.74 -6.93 -14.76
N ASP A 52 -1.17 -7.47 -13.68
CA ASP A 52 -0.84 -8.90 -13.59
C ASP A 52 -2.08 -9.80 -13.56
N GLU A 53 -3.20 -9.28 -13.06
CA GLU A 53 -4.52 -9.93 -13.10
C GLU A 53 -4.98 -10.17 -14.55
N LYS A 54 -4.73 -9.22 -15.46
CA LYS A 54 -5.21 -9.28 -16.86
C LYS A 54 -4.44 -10.22 -17.77
N VAL A 55 -3.19 -10.53 -17.42
CA VAL A 55 -2.26 -11.30 -18.28
C VAL A 55 -1.88 -12.64 -17.64
N GLU A 56 -2.56 -13.03 -16.55
CA GLU A 56 -2.29 -14.26 -15.80
C GLU A 56 -0.80 -14.45 -15.47
N THR A 57 -0.11 -13.36 -15.08
CA THR A 57 1.35 -13.33 -14.88
C THR A 57 1.85 -14.42 -13.92
N ASN A 58 0.99 -14.95 -13.06
CA ASN A 58 1.29 -16.08 -12.18
C ASN A 58 1.69 -17.36 -12.94
N ILE A 59 1.11 -17.65 -14.10
CA ILE A 59 1.48 -18.83 -14.92
C ILE A 59 2.89 -18.65 -15.48
N LEU A 60 3.15 -17.48 -16.05
CA LEU A 60 4.47 -17.11 -16.57
C LEU A 60 5.54 -17.16 -15.47
N LEU A 61 5.26 -16.61 -14.29
CA LEU A 61 6.19 -16.58 -13.17
C LEU A 61 6.51 -17.98 -12.64
N ASN A 62 5.54 -18.90 -12.60
CA ASN A 62 5.77 -20.29 -12.18
C ASN A 62 6.52 -21.12 -13.22
N SER A 63 6.61 -20.65 -14.47
CA SER A 63 7.41 -21.29 -15.52
C SER A 63 8.89 -20.89 -15.47
N LEU A 64 9.22 -19.84 -14.70
CA LEU A 64 10.60 -19.40 -14.48
C LEU A 64 11.25 -20.22 -13.36
N PRO A 65 12.60 -20.33 -13.34
CA PRO A 65 13.33 -21.07 -12.30
C PRO A 65 13.41 -20.26 -10.98
N TYR A 66 12.27 -19.85 -10.44
CA TYR A 66 12.13 -19.17 -9.16
C TYR A 66 11.21 -19.97 -8.24
N THR A 67 11.51 -19.94 -6.94
CA THR A 67 10.64 -20.54 -5.95
C THR A 67 9.39 -19.69 -5.72
N ARG A 68 8.28 -20.33 -5.36
CA ARG A 68 7.03 -19.65 -5.00
C ARG A 68 7.20 -18.64 -3.87
N THR A 69 8.13 -18.89 -2.94
CA THR A 69 8.50 -17.95 -1.88
C THR A 69 9.17 -16.70 -2.42
N GLU A 70 10.11 -16.86 -3.37
CA GLU A 70 10.80 -15.74 -4.01
C GLU A 70 9.84 -14.88 -4.83
N ILE A 71 8.85 -15.49 -5.49
CA ILE A 71 7.82 -14.75 -6.23
C ILE A 71 7.04 -13.83 -5.28
N ILE A 72 6.47 -14.37 -4.20
CA ILE A 72 5.71 -13.56 -3.24
C ILE A 72 6.59 -12.52 -2.55
N ALA A 73 7.78 -12.92 -2.11
CA ALA A 73 8.72 -12.02 -1.46
C ALA A 73 9.12 -10.84 -2.36
N SER A 74 9.26 -11.07 -3.67
CA SER A 74 9.53 -9.99 -4.63
C SER A 74 8.40 -8.95 -4.72
N ARG A 75 7.14 -9.35 -4.48
CA ARG A 75 6.00 -8.43 -4.49
C ARG A 75 5.91 -7.59 -3.23
N TYR A 76 6.13 -8.19 -2.06
CA TYR A 76 6.14 -7.47 -0.78
C TYR A 76 7.33 -6.51 -0.72
N LEU A 77 8.54 -6.97 -1.05
CA LEU A 77 9.72 -6.10 -1.10
C LEU A 77 9.61 -5.05 -2.21
N GLY A 78 9.07 -5.40 -3.38
CA GLY A 78 8.80 -4.46 -4.45
C GLY A 78 7.85 -3.33 -4.01
N ALA A 79 6.80 -3.65 -3.27
CA ALA A 79 5.87 -2.67 -2.71
C ALA A 79 6.57 -1.68 -1.77
N ILE A 80 7.48 -2.15 -0.92
CA ILE A 80 8.29 -1.28 -0.04
C ILE A 80 9.20 -0.38 -0.87
N VAL A 81 9.90 -0.92 -1.88
CA VAL A 81 10.78 -0.14 -2.76
C VAL A 81 9.99 0.96 -3.47
N TYR A 82 8.83 0.63 -4.03
CA TYR A 82 7.99 1.61 -4.71
C TYR A 82 7.36 2.63 -3.78
N MET A 83 7.03 2.27 -2.53
CA MET A 83 6.61 3.21 -1.50
C MET A 83 7.72 4.23 -1.22
N VAL A 84 8.97 3.78 -1.02
CA VAL A 84 10.11 4.68 -0.78
C VAL A 84 10.33 5.62 -1.97
N LEU A 85 10.25 5.11 -3.19
CA LEU A 85 10.34 5.93 -4.41
C LEU A 85 9.18 6.94 -4.51
N ALA A 86 7.95 6.51 -4.21
CA ALA A 86 6.77 7.37 -4.21
C ALA A 86 6.90 8.49 -3.18
N ILE A 87 7.38 8.19 -1.96
CA ILE A 87 7.67 9.20 -0.94
C ILE A 87 8.69 10.22 -1.47
N GLY A 88 9.79 9.77 -2.06
CA GLY A 88 10.81 10.66 -2.62
C GLY A 88 10.25 11.60 -3.70
N VAL A 89 9.48 11.06 -4.65
CA VAL A 89 8.86 11.86 -5.73
C VAL A 89 7.82 12.83 -5.17
N THR A 90 6.96 12.38 -4.24
CA THR A 90 5.93 13.23 -3.63
C THR A 90 6.52 14.33 -2.78
N SER A 91 7.58 14.05 -2.01
CA SER A 91 8.29 15.08 -1.24
C SER A 91 8.92 16.14 -2.14
N LEU A 92 9.54 15.74 -3.26
CA LEU A 92 10.07 16.68 -4.25
C LEU A 92 8.96 17.52 -4.90
N ALA A 93 7.83 16.91 -5.22
CA ALA A 93 6.68 17.61 -5.79
C ALA A 93 6.08 18.61 -4.80
N LEU A 94 5.83 18.23 -3.55
CA LEU A 94 5.31 19.13 -2.52
C LEU A 94 6.27 20.30 -2.26
N PHE A 95 7.58 20.02 -2.22
CA PHE A 95 8.60 21.05 -2.08
C PHE A 95 8.60 22.03 -3.26
N ALA A 96 8.52 21.55 -4.51
CA ALA A 96 8.47 22.39 -5.70
C ALA A 96 7.24 23.32 -5.75
N PHE A 97 6.13 22.91 -5.14
CA PHE A 97 4.90 23.68 -5.05
C PHE A 97 4.77 24.49 -3.75
N ASN A 98 5.84 24.58 -2.94
CA ASN A 98 5.85 25.26 -1.63
C ASN A 98 4.73 24.80 -0.69
N LYS A 99 4.36 23.51 -0.75
CA LYS A 99 3.38 22.93 0.17
C LYS A 99 4.10 22.37 1.40
N PRO A 100 3.75 22.83 2.63
CA PRO A 100 4.35 22.32 3.83
C PRO A 100 3.93 20.86 4.05
N PHE A 101 4.89 20.02 4.46
CA PHE A 101 4.63 18.67 4.91
C PHE A 101 5.60 18.34 6.06
N THR A 102 5.18 17.40 6.91
CA THR A 102 5.96 16.97 8.07
C THR A 102 6.38 15.50 7.94
N MET A 103 7.34 15.08 8.77
CA MET A 103 7.70 13.65 8.87
C MET A 103 6.52 12.79 9.37
N ILE A 104 5.60 13.39 10.13
CA ILE A 104 4.38 12.72 10.60
C ILE A 104 3.45 12.42 9.42
N ASP A 105 3.32 13.33 8.46
CA ASP A 105 2.50 13.11 7.25
C ASP A 105 3.00 11.93 6.43
N ILE A 106 4.33 11.84 6.26
CA ILE A 106 4.98 10.72 5.58
C ILE A 106 4.70 9.43 6.34
N ALA A 107 4.93 9.44 7.67
CA ALA A 107 4.74 8.26 8.51
C ALA A 107 3.30 7.76 8.49
N ILE A 108 2.30 8.66 8.54
CA ILE A 108 0.88 8.31 8.44
C ILE A 108 0.58 7.73 7.05
N GLY A 109 1.01 8.40 5.98
CA GLY A 109 0.78 7.95 4.60
C GLY A 109 1.37 6.57 4.33
N SER A 110 2.62 6.33 4.75
CA SER A 110 3.27 5.03 4.62
C SER A 110 2.63 3.95 5.49
N SER A 111 2.21 4.31 6.71
CA SER A 111 1.54 3.39 7.64
C SER A 111 0.21 2.90 7.09
N LEU A 112 -0.61 3.82 6.59
CA LEU A 112 -1.89 3.51 5.95
C LEU A 112 -1.69 2.67 4.68
N PHE A 113 -0.63 2.95 3.89
CA PHE A 113 -0.30 2.13 2.73
C PHE A 113 0.09 0.70 3.13
N LEU A 114 0.93 0.51 4.15
CA LEU A 114 1.33 -0.82 4.60
C LEU A 114 0.14 -1.62 5.10
N LEU A 115 -0.78 -1.00 5.85
CA LEU A 115 -2.03 -1.62 6.27
C LEU A 115 -2.90 -2.01 5.06
N PHE A 116 -3.07 -1.09 4.11
CA PHE A 116 -3.81 -1.35 2.88
C PHE A 116 -3.20 -2.53 2.09
N ALA A 117 -1.89 -2.55 1.91
CA ALA A 117 -1.18 -3.60 1.21
C ALA A 117 -1.28 -4.95 1.95
N ALA A 118 -1.17 -4.94 3.29
CA ALA A 118 -1.30 -6.14 4.11
C ALA A 118 -2.69 -6.78 3.99
N ILE A 119 -3.75 -6.00 3.84
CA ILE A 119 -5.10 -6.56 3.64
C ILE A 119 -5.27 -6.98 2.18
N THR A 120 -4.81 -6.16 1.24
CA THR A 120 -5.10 -6.29 -0.18
C THR A 120 -4.32 -7.41 -0.86
N PHE A 121 -3.03 -7.58 -0.54
CA PHE A 121 -2.18 -8.55 -1.23
C PHE A 121 -2.65 -9.99 -1.09
N PRO A 122 -3.04 -10.49 0.11
CA PRO A 122 -3.63 -11.82 0.23
C PRO A 122 -4.89 -12.00 -0.63
N LEU A 123 -5.76 -10.98 -0.71
CA LEU A 123 -7.04 -11.06 -1.43
C LEU A 123 -6.83 -11.32 -2.93
N PHE A 124 -5.81 -10.70 -3.54
CA PHE A 124 -5.45 -10.95 -4.93
C PHE A 124 -5.07 -12.41 -5.22
N TYR A 125 -4.61 -13.17 -4.22
CA TYR A 125 -4.28 -14.58 -4.37
C TYR A 125 -5.38 -15.54 -3.91
N ILE A 126 -6.25 -15.11 -2.99
CA ILE A 126 -7.41 -15.91 -2.53
C ILE A 126 -8.47 -15.95 -3.63
N PHE A 127 -8.82 -14.80 -4.17
CA PHE A 127 -9.91 -14.69 -5.13
C PHE A 127 -9.43 -14.94 -6.56
N LYS A 128 -10.40 -15.18 -7.46
CA LYS A 128 -10.10 -15.40 -8.87
C LYS A 128 -9.75 -14.08 -9.57
N PRO A 129 -8.74 -14.06 -10.45
CA PRO A 129 -8.47 -12.93 -11.34
C PRO A 129 -9.71 -12.59 -12.19
N GLY A 130 -10.04 -11.32 -12.32
CA GLY A 130 -11.05 -10.76 -13.22
C GLY A 130 -11.75 -9.52 -12.67
N TYR A 131 -12.04 -9.48 -11.37
CA TYR A 131 -12.83 -8.40 -10.74
C TYR A 131 -12.21 -7.85 -9.46
N ILE A 132 -11.09 -8.42 -8.97
CA ILE A 132 -10.60 -8.12 -7.63
C ILE A 132 -9.95 -6.76 -7.55
N SER A 133 -9.23 -6.35 -8.59
CA SER A 133 -8.76 -4.96 -8.70
C SER A 133 -9.91 -3.96 -8.60
N ALA A 134 -11.02 -4.17 -9.30
CA ALA A 134 -12.19 -3.29 -9.22
C ALA A 134 -12.80 -3.27 -7.81
N VAL A 135 -13.00 -4.45 -7.20
CA VAL A 135 -13.54 -4.58 -5.84
C VAL A 135 -12.65 -3.85 -4.83
N VAL A 136 -11.33 -4.09 -4.86
CA VAL A 136 -10.39 -3.43 -3.95
C VAL A 136 -10.40 -1.91 -4.14
N MET A 137 -10.46 -1.42 -5.39
CA MET A 137 -10.50 0.02 -5.65
C MET A 137 -11.79 0.64 -5.11
N ILE A 138 -12.95 0.01 -5.34
CA ILE A 138 -14.24 0.48 -4.82
C ILE A 138 -14.24 0.46 -3.29
N SER A 139 -13.75 -0.63 -2.68
CA SER A 139 -13.61 -0.73 -1.22
C SER A 139 -12.67 0.34 -0.65
N PHE A 140 -11.57 0.65 -1.34
CA PHE A 140 -10.65 1.72 -0.94
C PHE A 140 -11.34 3.09 -0.98
N LEU A 141 -12.06 3.40 -2.05
CA LEU A 141 -12.79 4.67 -2.17
C LEU A 141 -13.91 4.81 -1.13
N LEU A 142 -14.66 3.73 -0.86
CA LEU A 142 -15.67 3.70 0.19
C LEU A 142 -15.05 3.90 1.58
N LEU A 143 -13.93 3.22 1.85
CA LEU A 143 -13.20 3.37 3.11
C LEU A 143 -12.63 4.78 3.27
N ALA A 144 -12.13 5.39 2.20
CA ALA A 144 -11.64 6.77 2.24
C ALA A 144 -12.77 7.78 2.50
N ALA A 145 -13.97 7.53 1.93
CA ALA A 145 -15.13 8.41 2.10
C ALA A 145 -15.78 8.30 3.49
N ILE A 146 -15.96 7.08 4.00
CA ILE A 146 -16.73 6.80 5.23
C ILE A 146 -15.80 6.58 6.44
N GLY A 147 -14.53 6.24 6.21
CA GLY A 147 -13.54 5.94 7.25
C GLY A 147 -13.43 7.00 8.34
N PRO A 148 -13.28 8.30 8.01
CA PRO A 148 -13.23 9.35 9.04
C PRO A 148 -14.48 9.38 9.93
N ALA A 149 -15.68 9.20 9.35
CA ALA A 149 -16.93 9.15 10.11
C ALA A 149 -17.00 7.92 11.03
N ILE A 150 -16.52 6.77 10.57
CA ILE A 150 -16.42 5.54 11.39
C ILE A 150 -15.47 5.78 12.56
N VAL A 151 -14.30 6.38 12.32
CA VAL A 151 -13.31 6.65 13.39
C VAL A 151 -13.90 7.61 14.43
N LEU A 152 -14.58 8.67 14.01
CA LEU A 152 -15.25 9.61 14.92
C LEU A 152 -16.33 8.90 15.75
N PHE A 153 -17.19 8.11 15.09
CA PHE A 153 -18.24 7.35 15.77
C PHE A 153 -17.66 6.38 16.82
N LEU A 154 -16.58 5.66 16.49
CA LEU A 154 -15.88 4.78 17.44
C LEU A 154 -15.27 5.57 18.59
N ALA A 155 -14.67 6.73 18.32
CA ALA A 155 -14.04 7.56 19.35
C ALA A 155 -15.07 8.08 20.37
N GLU A 156 -16.29 8.39 19.92
CA GLU A 156 -17.40 8.84 20.77
C GLU A 156 -18.02 7.70 21.60
N HIS A 157 -18.14 6.49 21.04
CA HIS A 157 -18.85 5.37 21.68
C HIS A 157 -17.94 4.42 22.46
N LEU A 158 -16.66 4.33 22.10
CA LEU A 158 -15.67 3.45 22.74
C LEU A 158 -14.69 4.26 23.58
N THR A 159 -15.21 5.03 24.53
CA THR A 159 -14.43 5.92 25.39
C THR A 159 -13.30 5.20 26.11
N ALA A 160 -13.49 3.94 26.52
CA ALA A 160 -12.43 3.14 27.15
C ALA A 160 -11.17 2.96 26.27
N ILE A 161 -11.34 2.86 24.95
CA ILE A 161 -10.22 2.76 24.00
C ILE A 161 -9.58 4.14 23.84
N THR A 162 -10.40 5.19 23.69
CA THR A 162 -9.94 6.57 23.57
C THR A 162 -9.16 7.02 24.80
N ASP A 163 -9.63 6.69 25.99
CA ASP A 163 -8.99 7.01 27.27
C ASP A 163 -7.66 6.25 27.44
N PHE A 164 -7.62 4.98 27.04
CA PHE A 164 -6.38 4.21 27.02
C PHE A 164 -5.35 4.81 26.06
N ILE A 165 -5.76 5.18 24.84
CA ILE A 165 -4.89 5.85 23.86
C ILE A 165 -4.38 7.19 24.42
N ASN A 166 -5.26 7.99 25.02
CA ASN A 166 -4.90 9.29 25.60
C ASN A 166 -4.00 9.17 26.83
N SER A 167 -4.04 8.03 27.54
CA SER A 167 -3.15 7.76 28.69
C SER A 167 -1.70 7.46 28.27
N LEU A 168 -1.48 7.09 27.01
CA LEU A 168 -0.15 6.78 26.48
C LEU A 168 0.55 8.04 25.99
N SER A 169 1.85 8.14 26.25
CA SER A 169 2.64 9.24 25.67
C SER A 169 2.70 9.12 24.15
N VAL A 170 2.76 10.27 23.47
CA VAL A 170 2.84 10.36 22.01
C VAL A 170 3.96 9.49 21.39
N PRO A 171 5.20 9.44 21.93
CA PRO A 171 6.23 8.54 21.40
C PRO A 171 5.88 7.05 21.51
N PHE A 172 5.28 6.61 22.63
CA PHE A 172 4.85 5.23 22.82
C PHE A 172 3.76 4.84 21.82
N LEU A 173 2.82 5.75 21.51
CA LEU A 173 1.80 5.53 20.50
C LEU A 173 2.41 5.31 19.10
N TYR A 174 3.34 6.17 18.67
CA TYR A 174 3.95 6.04 17.35
C TYR A 174 4.80 4.77 17.21
N ILE A 175 5.61 4.44 18.22
CA ILE A 175 6.43 3.22 18.20
C ILE A 175 5.52 1.98 18.21
N GLY A 176 4.52 1.96 19.09
CA GLY A 176 3.55 0.86 19.20
C GLY A 176 2.79 0.64 17.89
N ALA A 177 2.27 1.71 17.28
CA ALA A 177 1.58 1.65 16.00
C ALA A 177 2.50 1.13 14.88
N THR A 178 3.74 1.62 14.81
CA THR A 178 4.70 1.19 13.81
C THR A 178 5.03 -0.30 13.94
N LEU A 179 5.31 -0.78 15.16
CA LEU A 179 5.57 -2.20 15.42
C LEU A 179 4.37 -3.08 15.06
N LEU A 180 3.17 -2.65 15.43
CA LEU A 180 1.94 -3.36 15.11
C LEU A 180 1.69 -3.47 13.59
N ILE A 181 1.90 -2.38 12.85
CA ILE A 181 1.76 -2.37 11.39
C ILE A 181 2.81 -3.27 10.73
N MET A 182 4.06 -3.22 11.18
CA MET A 182 5.11 -4.13 10.68
C MET A 182 4.74 -5.59 10.93
N LEU A 183 4.23 -5.90 12.13
CA LEU A 183 3.79 -7.26 12.48
C LEU A 183 2.64 -7.72 11.57
N ILE A 184 1.61 -6.88 11.37
CA ILE A 184 0.49 -7.18 10.46
C ILE A 184 0.99 -7.43 9.04
N TYR A 185 1.91 -6.59 8.55
CA TYR A 185 2.49 -6.73 7.21
C TYR A 185 3.27 -8.05 7.05
N LEU A 186 4.06 -8.43 8.07
CA LEU A 186 4.79 -9.71 8.08
C LEU A 186 3.86 -10.92 8.15
N ILE A 187 2.80 -10.85 8.98
CA ILE A 187 1.77 -11.90 9.03
C ILE A 187 1.11 -12.04 7.65
N SER A 188 0.75 -10.92 7.01
CA SER A 188 0.15 -10.91 5.68
C SER A 188 1.06 -11.53 4.62
N TRP A 189 2.36 -11.24 4.67
CA TRP A 189 3.34 -11.88 3.79
C TRP A 189 3.38 -13.40 4.03
N GLY A 190 3.44 -13.83 5.30
CA GLY A 190 3.41 -15.25 5.66
C GLY A 190 2.17 -15.96 5.13
N THR A 191 0.98 -15.41 5.40
CA THR A 191 -0.29 -15.99 4.94
C THR A 191 -0.37 -16.05 3.42
N THR A 192 0.01 -14.98 2.72
CA THR A 192 0.05 -14.94 1.25
C THR A 192 0.97 -16.01 0.68
N THR A 193 2.13 -16.22 1.30
CA THR A 193 3.10 -17.25 0.89
C THR A 193 2.50 -18.66 1.03
N VAL A 194 1.80 -18.94 2.12
CA VAL A 194 1.13 -20.23 2.34
C VAL A 194 0.02 -20.45 1.30
N ILE A 195 -0.80 -19.43 1.03
CA ILE A 195 -1.87 -19.49 0.04
C ILE A 195 -1.29 -19.77 -1.36
N TYR A 196 -0.25 -19.04 -1.76
CA TYR A 196 0.37 -19.18 -3.08
C TYR A 196 1.04 -20.54 -3.28
N LYS A 197 1.64 -21.11 -2.23
CA LYS A 197 2.21 -22.47 -2.28
C LYS A 197 1.16 -23.56 -2.49
N ARG A 198 -0.05 -23.39 -1.94
CA ARG A 198 -1.13 -24.39 -2.02
C ARG A 198 -1.94 -24.29 -3.32
N LYS A 199 -1.90 -23.15 -4.00
CA LYS A 199 -2.68 -22.91 -5.22
C LYS A 199 -2.10 -23.70 -6.40
N ALA A 200 -2.92 -24.50 -7.08
CA ALA A 200 -2.58 -25.05 -8.38
C ALA A 200 -2.81 -23.96 -9.44
N PHE A 201 -1.80 -23.70 -10.27
CA PHE A 201 -1.82 -22.75 -11.39
C PHE A 201 -1.64 -23.53 -12.68
#